data_AF-A0A3D1FZL2-F1
#
_entry.id   AF-A0A3D1FZL2-F1
#
_cell.length_a   1.000
_cell.length_b   1.000
_cell.length_c   1.000
_cell.angle_alpha   90.00
_cell.angle_beta   90.00
_cell.angle_gamma   90.00
#
_symmetry.space_group_name_H-M   'P 1'
#
loop_
_entity.id
_entity.type
_entity.pdbx_description
1 polymer ?
#
loop_
_entity_poly.entity_id
_entity_poly.type
_entity_poly.pdbx_seq_one_letter_code
_entity_poly.pdbx_strand_id
1 'polypeptide(L)'
;TFQVYRHVILPLLAPVALVVVMIRIIESIKLFDFIYILTSGGPGTATQNISLLDFRYGFTFLQTAQAAALGIIITLSLTPMYLLWRRANRI
;
A
#
# COMPACT_ATOMS: atom_id res chain seq x y z
N THR A 1 13.69 -19.35 26.52
CA THR A 1 13.58 -17.97 25.99
C THR A 1 12.74 -17.88 24.71
N PHE A 2 13.03 -18.63 23.64
CA PHE A 2 12.26 -18.57 22.38
C PHE A 2 10.79 -19.05 22.49
N GLN A 3 10.52 -20.04 23.34
CA GLN A 3 9.17 -20.57 23.56
C GLN A 3 8.20 -19.51 24.10
N VAL A 4 8.64 -18.67 25.04
CA VAL A 4 7.82 -17.58 25.62
C VAL A 4 7.54 -16.50 24.57
N TYR A 5 8.51 -16.16 23.74
CA TYR A 5 8.33 -15.17 22.67
C TYR A 5 7.27 -15.62 21.65
N ARG A 6 7.29 -16.89 21.26
CA ARG A 6 6.39 -17.45 20.25
C ARG A 6 4.98 -17.73 20.78
N HIS A 7 4.83 -18.17 22.03
CA HIS A 7 3.55 -18.63 22.58
C HIS A 7 2.88 -17.65 23.53
N VAL A 8 3.58 -16.62 24.00
CA VAL A 8 3.04 -15.61 24.93
C VAL A 8 3.07 -14.24 24.29
N ILE A 9 4.25 -13.76 23.88
CA ILE A 9 4.41 -12.38 23.38
C ILE A 9 3.77 -12.19 22.00
N LEU A 10 4.07 -13.06 21.03
CA LEU A 10 3.50 -12.99 19.67
C LEU A 10 1.96 -13.05 19.64
N PRO A 11 1.28 -13.97 20.33
CA PRO A 11 -0.19 -13.99 20.34
C PRO A 11 -0.81 -12.81 21.09
N LEU A 12 -0.17 -12.27 22.14
CA LEU A 12 -0.65 -11.05 22.78
C LEU A 12 -0.57 -9.82 21.86
N LEU A 13 0.47 -9.76 21.03
CA LEU A 13 0.66 -8.68 20.06
C LEU A 13 -0.12 -8.90 18.76
N ALA A 14 -0.58 -10.11 18.47
CA ALA A 14 -1.29 -10.46 17.24
C ALA A 14 -2.43 -9.50 16.85
N PRO A 15 -3.33 -9.05 17.74
CA PRO A 15 -4.38 -8.10 17.35
C PRO A 15 -3.83 -6.74 16.90
N VAL A 16 -2.79 -6.23 17.56
CA VAL A 16 -2.14 -4.95 17.19
C VAL A 16 -1.31 -5.14 15.91
N ALA A 17 -0.56 -6.23 15.81
CA ALA A 17 0.26 -6.57 14.66
C ALA A 17 -0.59 -6.74 13.40
N LEU A 18 -1.79 -7.31 13.50
CA LEU A 18 -2.73 -7.43 12.39
C LEU A 18 -3.12 -6.06 11.85
N VAL A 19 -3.48 -5.11 12.71
CA VAL A 19 -3.81 -3.74 12.31
C VAL A 19 -2.62 -3.08 11.62
N VAL A 20 -1.43 -3.18 12.20
CA VAL A 20 -0.20 -2.61 11.62
C VAL A 20 0.07 -3.22 10.25
N VAL A 21 0.03 -4.54 10.10
CA VAL A 21 0.25 -5.21 8.81
C VAL A 21 -0.76 -4.75 7.76
N MET A 22 -2.04 -4.60 8.11
CA MET A 22 -3.03 -4.10 7.16
C MET A 22 -2.75 -2.66 6.71
N ILE A 23 -2.39 -1.77 7.65
CA ILE A 23 -2.00 -0.40 7.32
C ILE A 23 -0.77 -0.41 6.39
N ARG A 24 0.23 -1.24 6.69
CA ARG A 24 1.45 -1.34 5.89
C ARG A 24 1.18 -1.83 4.47
N ILE A 25 0.25 -2.77 4.28
CA ILE A 25 -0.15 -3.21 2.93
C ILE A 25 -0.79 -2.06 2.14
N ILE A 26 -1.66 -1.26 2.78
CA ILE A 26 -2.29 -0.10 2.15
C ILE A 26 -1.25 0.96 1.77
N GLU A 27 -0.31 1.24 2.67
CA GLU A 27 0.80 2.17 2.42
C GLU A 27 1.65 1.68 1.25
N SER A 28 2.06 0.40 1.23
CA SER A 28 2.92 -0.17 0.20
C SER A 28 2.37 0.00 -1.22
N ILE A 29 1.07 -0.12 -1.41
CA ILE A 29 0.43 0.09 -2.72
C ILE A 29 0.55 1.56 -3.16
N LYS A 30 0.49 2.50 -2.21
CA LYS A 30 0.56 3.95 -2.45
C LYS A 30 1.98 4.55 -2.39
N LEU A 31 3.04 3.74 -2.21
CA LEU A 31 4.43 4.20 -2.11
C LEU A 31 4.97 4.74 -3.45
N PHE A 32 4.52 5.91 -3.88
CA PHE A 32 5.10 6.61 -5.04
C PHE A 32 6.32 7.44 -4.64
N ASP A 33 6.29 8.03 -3.45
CA ASP A 33 7.30 8.95 -2.90
C ASP A 33 8.66 8.28 -2.73
N PHE A 34 8.69 7.11 -2.09
CA PHE A 34 9.92 6.36 -1.83
C PHE A 34 10.59 5.92 -3.13
N ILE A 35 9.80 5.39 -4.07
CA ILE A 35 10.29 4.95 -5.39
C ILE A 35 10.77 6.15 -6.21
N TYR A 36 10.03 7.25 -6.17
CA TYR A 36 10.39 8.46 -6.91
C TYR A 36 11.74 9.02 -6.47
N ILE A 37 11.96 9.11 -5.16
CA ILE A 37 13.19 9.66 -4.56
C ILE A 37 14.40 8.76 -4.83
N LEU A 38 14.25 7.44 -4.70
CA LEU A 38 15.39 6.52 -4.75
C LEU A 38 15.78 6.09 -6.16
N THR A 39 14.80 5.80 -7.01
CA THR A 39 15.06 5.22 -8.34
C THR A 39 14.40 5.99 -9.46
N SER A 40 13.46 6.89 -9.14
CA SER A 40 12.59 7.57 -10.10
C SER A 40 11.87 6.60 -11.06
N GLY A 41 11.75 5.32 -10.70
CA GLY A 41 11.17 4.25 -11.53
C GLY A 41 12.18 3.44 -12.37
N GLY A 42 13.49 3.67 -12.23
CA GLY A 42 14.54 3.01 -13.02
C GLY A 42 15.05 1.66 -12.48
N PRO A 43 15.99 1.00 -13.19
CA PRO A 43 16.45 1.31 -14.56
C PRO A 43 15.36 0.99 -15.59
N GLY A 44 15.09 1.94 -16.50
CA GLY A 44 13.94 1.86 -17.42
C GLY A 44 12.60 2.00 -16.66
N THR A 45 11.79 0.94 -16.66
CA THR A 45 10.50 0.83 -15.97
C THR A 45 10.49 -0.22 -14.85
N ALA A 46 11.66 -0.78 -14.50
CA ALA A 46 11.75 -1.96 -13.63
C ALA A 46 11.22 -1.73 -12.20
N THR A 47 11.29 -0.50 -11.68
CA THR A 47 10.76 -0.15 -10.35
C THR A 47 9.49 0.69 -10.43
N GLN A 48 8.88 0.80 -11.60
CA GLN A 48 7.71 1.65 -11.80
C GLN A 48 6.44 1.00 -11.22
N ASN A 49 5.85 1.67 -10.23
CA ASN A 49 4.55 1.31 -9.65
C ASN A 49 3.41 2.15 -10.28
N ILE A 50 2.17 1.65 -10.19
CA ILE A 50 0.93 2.32 -10.62
C ILE A 50 0.81 3.72 -9.99
N SER A 51 1.16 3.85 -8.71
CA SER A 51 1.15 5.14 -8.01
C SER A 51 2.18 6.14 -8.56
N LEU A 52 3.31 5.66 -9.08
CA LEU A 52 4.30 6.51 -9.76
C LEU A 52 3.86 6.91 -11.17
N LEU A 53 3.17 6.00 -11.88
CA LEU A 53 2.55 6.30 -13.17
C LEU A 53 1.47 7.38 -13.03
N ASP A 54 0.60 7.24 -12.04
CA ASP A 54 -0.45 8.22 -11.75
C ASP A 54 0.13 9.62 -11.51
N PHE A 55 1.17 9.71 -10.69
CA PHE A 55 1.90 10.96 -10.46
C PHE A 55 2.47 11.56 -11.76
N ARG A 56 3.09 10.74 -12.62
CA ARG A 56 3.63 11.20 -13.91
C ARG A 56 2.53 11.69 -14.85
N TYR A 57 1.42 10.98 -14.98
CA TYR A 57 0.30 11.42 -15.81
C TYR A 57 -0.36 12.69 -15.28
N GLY A 58 -0.52 12.82 -13.97
CA GLY A 58 -1.15 14.00 -13.36
C GLY A 58 -0.28 15.25 -13.41
N PHE A 59 1.01 15.13 -13.07
CA PHE A 59 1.87 16.29 -12.82
C PHE A 59 2.98 16.51 -13.85
N THR A 60 3.41 15.46 -14.58
CA THR A 60 4.44 15.60 -15.63
C THR A 60 3.82 15.78 -17.00
N PHE A 61 2.89 14.90 -17.38
CA PHE A 61 2.24 14.93 -18.69
C PHE A 61 0.99 15.80 -18.72
N LEU A 62 0.49 16.25 -17.55
CA LEU A 62 -0.73 17.05 -17.39
C LEU A 62 -1.98 16.39 -18.01
N GLN A 63 -1.97 15.06 -18.11
CA GLN A 63 -3.07 14.24 -18.63
C GLN A 63 -3.98 13.80 -17.47
N THR A 64 -4.75 14.76 -16.96
CA THR A 64 -5.60 14.59 -15.77
C THR A 64 -6.65 13.50 -15.91
N ALA A 65 -7.19 13.26 -17.12
CA ALA A 65 -8.15 12.19 -17.36
C ALA A 65 -7.53 10.79 -17.18
N GLN A 66 -6.28 10.60 -17.62
CA GLN A 66 -5.57 9.33 -17.45
C GLN A 66 -5.14 9.12 -16.00
N ALA A 67 -4.68 10.18 -15.34
CA ALA A 67 -4.40 10.16 -13.91
C ALA A 67 -5.67 9.81 -13.09
N ALA A 68 -6.80 10.45 -13.39
CA ALA A 68 -8.07 10.14 -12.74
C ALA A 68 -8.48 8.67 -12.92
N ALA A 69 -8.30 8.11 -14.12
CA ALA A 69 -8.58 6.69 -14.37
C ALA A 69 -7.67 5.76 -13.53
N LEU A 70 -6.37 6.06 -13.45
CA LEU A 70 -5.43 5.31 -12.60
C LEU A 70 -5.76 5.44 -11.11
N GLY A 71 -6.12 6.64 -10.65
CA GLY A 71 -6.56 6.88 -9.28
C GLY A 71 -7.82 6.08 -8.90
N ILE A 72 -8.76 5.89 -9.83
CA ILE A 72 -9.93 5.02 -9.63
C ILE A 72 -9.49 3.56 -9.49
N ILE A 73 -8.57 3.08 -10.33
CA ILE A 73 -8.04 1.71 -10.27
C ILE A 73 -7.33 1.46 -8.93
N ILE A 74 -6.49 2.39 -8.47
CA ILE A 74 -5.83 2.33 -7.16
C ILE A 74 -6.88 2.30 -6.03
N THR A 75 -7.93 3.11 -6.14
CA THR A 75 -9.01 3.12 -5.13
C THR A 75 -9.76 1.78 -5.09
N LEU A 76 -10.09 1.22 -6.25
CA LEU A 76 -10.77 -0.07 -6.37
C LEU A 76 -9.92 -1.24 -5.86
N SER A 77 -8.59 -1.21 -6.03
CA SER A 77 -7.71 -2.26 -5.50
C SER A 77 -7.60 -2.25 -3.97
N LEU A 78 -7.69 -1.07 -3.36
CA LEU A 78 -7.62 -0.89 -1.91
C LEU A 78 -8.95 -1.13 -1.19
N THR A 79 -10.07 -0.91 -1.87
CA THR A 79 -11.41 -1.03 -1.28
C THR A 79 -11.69 -2.41 -0.68
N PRO A 80 -11.35 -3.55 -1.34
CA PRO A 80 -11.51 -4.88 -0.75
C PRO A 80 -10.71 -5.07 0.55
N MET A 81 -9.47 -4.58 0.59
CA MET A 81 -8.62 -4.68 1.79
C MET A 81 -9.23 -3.93 2.96
N TYR A 82 -9.74 -2.71 2.71
CA TYR A 82 -10.46 -1.93 3.70
C TYR A 82 -11.76 -2.60 4.15
N LEU A 83 -12.53 -3.19 3.23
CA LEU A 83 -13.77 -3.89 3.55
C LEU A 83 -13.54 -5.15 4.39
N LEU A 84 -12.48 -5.91 4.11
CA LEU A 84 -12.06 -7.07 4.90
C LEU A 84 -11.68 -6.65 6.32
N TRP A 85 -10.91 -5.57 6.48
CA TRP A 85 -10.59 -5.01 7.79
C TRP A 85 -11.85 -4.58 8.55
N ARG A 86 -12.74 -3.84 7.89
CA ARG A 86 -14.00 -3.38 8.49
C ARG A 86 -14.89 -4.53 8.96
N ARG A 87 -14.88 -5.67 8.25
CA ARG A 87 -15.61 -6.88 8.66
C ARG A 87 -14.95 -7.56 9.86
N ALA A 88 -13.63 -7.67 9.86
CA ALA A 88 -12.88 -8.27 10.97
C ALA A 88 -12.97 -7.47 12.28
N ASN A 89 -13.09 -6.14 12.20
CA ASN A 89 -13.15 -5.23 13.34
C ASN A 89 -14.58 -4.88 13.80
N ARG A 90 -15.61 -5.59 13.28
CA ARG A 90 -17.04 -5.39 13.62
C ARG A 90 -17.62 -6.53 14.46
N ILE A 91 -16.79 -7.47 14.89
CA ILE A 91 -17.10 -8.57 15.81
C ILE A 91 -16.48 -8.22 17.16
#